data_AF-A0A969HBQ0-F1
#
_entry.id   AF-A0A969HBQ0-F1
#
_cell.length_a   1.000
_cell.length_b   1.000
_cell.length_c   1.000
_cell.angle_alpha   90.00
_cell.angle_beta   90.00
_cell.angle_gamma   90.00
#
_symmetry.space_group_name_H-M   'P 1'
#
loop_
_entity.id
_entity.type
_entity.pdbx_description
1 polymer ?
#
loop_
_entity_poly.entity_id
_entity_poly.type
_entity_poly.pdbx_seq_one_letter_code
_entity_poly.pdbx_strand_id
1 'polypeptide(L)'
;MMSGNKPRTMVFSAKRDGVHGMVAGSTGSGKSELLISLITGLSVTYDPTVLNFVLVDYKGGGAFKGFEDLPHCVDIITNLQGEGVTRMFTAIQSEMQRRQALNAETETKNIVDYRQKGLHETITPTPTCSSSLMNLPK
;
A
#
# COMPACT_ATOMS: atom_id res chain seq x y z
N MET A 1 23.24 -18.68 4.25
CA MET A 1 23.90 -17.86 3.21
C MET A 1 24.80 -16.86 3.92
N MET A 2 26.12 -16.93 3.70
CA MET A 2 27.07 -15.99 4.33
C MET A 2 26.92 -14.59 3.74
N SER A 3 27.03 -13.57 4.60
CA SER A 3 27.12 -12.16 4.22
C SER A 3 28.39 -11.92 3.41
N GLY A 4 28.28 -12.05 2.08
CA GLY A 4 29.32 -11.57 1.18
C GLY A 4 29.16 -10.06 1.10
N ASN A 5 30.17 -9.31 1.54
CA ASN A 5 30.26 -7.84 1.51
C ASN A 5 30.30 -7.28 0.06
N LYS A 6 29.37 -7.72 -0.77
CA LYS A 6 29.19 -7.38 -2.18
C LYS A 6 27.76 -6.89 -2.32
N PRO A 7 27.55 -5.68 -2.88
CA PRO A 7 26.21 -5.20 -3.18
C PRO A 7 25.43 -6.23 -4.01
N ARG A 8 24.17 -6.47 -3.63
CA ARG A 8 23.23 -7.30 -4.37
C ARG A 8 22.06 -6.43 -4.77
N THR A 9 21.83 -6.31 -6.06
CA THR A 9 20.67 -5.58 -6.58
C THR A 9 19.46 -6.51 -6.58
N MET A 10 18.37 -6.05 -5.99
CA MET A 10 17.06 -6.70 -6.04
C MET A 10 16.13 -5.78 -6.81
N VAL A 11 15.43 -6.32 -7.81
CA VAL A 11 14.49 -5.55 -8.65
C VAL A 11 13.13 -6.24 -8.58
N PHE A 12 12.12 -5.52 -8.10
CA PHE A 12 10.74 -5.98 -8.07
C PHE A 12 9.96 -5.43 -9.27
N SER A 13 9.16 -6.27 -9.91
CA SER A 13 8.37 -5.91 -11.08
C SER A 13 7.03 -6.64 -11.05
N ALA A 14 5.93 -5.89 -10.98
CA ALA A 14 4.57 -6.45 -11.00
C ALA A 14 4.31 -7.41 -12.17
N LYS A 15 4.89 -7.13 -13.36
CA LYS A 15 4.76 -7.98 -14.55
C LYS A 15 5.51 -9.32 -14.46
N ARG A 16 6.56 -9.41 -13.64
CA ARG A 16 7.45 -10.58 -13.54
C ARG A 16 7.20 -11.36 -12.25
N ASP A 17 7.12 -10.64 -11.14
CA ASP A 17 7.07 -11.19 -9.79
C ASP A 17 5.64 -11.21 -9.20
N GLY A 18 4.70 -10.50 -9.85
CA GLY A 18 3.35 -10.30 -9.34
C GLY A 18 3.23 -9.09 -8.41
N VAL A 19 2.01 -8.83 -7.93
CA VAL A 19 1.68 -7.65 -7.09
C VAL A 19 1.59 -7.98 -5.59
N HIS A 20 1.79 -9.25 -5.23
CA HIS A 20 1.78 -9.72 -3.85
C HIS A 20 3.11 -10.38 -3.54
N GLY A 21 3.72 -10.02 -2.41
CA GLY A 21 4.99 -10.54 -1.97
C GLY A 21 4.97 -10.89 -0.49
N MET A 22 5.81 -11.85 -0.09
CA MET A 22 6.00 -12.26 1.29
C MET A 22 7.48 -12.16 1.66
N VAL A 23 7.77 -11.51 2.79
CA VAL A 23 9.12 -11.41 3.35
C VAL A 23 9.19 -12.27 4.61
N ALA A 24 10.05 -13.29 4.61
CA ALA A 24 10.23 -14.22 5.72
C ALA A 24 11.68 -14.26 6.20
N GLY A 25 11.88 -14.57 7.48
CA GLY A 25 13.19 -14.57 8.13
C GLY A 25 13.08 -14.53 9.66
N SER A 26 14.14 -14.94 10.36
CA SER A 26 14.20 -14.93 11.83
C SER A 26 14.23 -13.50 12.42
N THR A 27 14.03 -13.35 13.73
CA THR A 27 14.24 -12.07 14.41
C THR A 27 15.68 -11.59 14.20
N GLY A 28 15.87 -10.30 13.91
CA GLY A 28 17.17 -9.71 13.60
C GLY A 28 17.66 -9.91 12.17
N SER A 29 16.90 -10.57 11.29
CA SER A 29 17.31 -10.82 9.91
C SER A 29 17.15 -9.63 8.94
N GLY A 30 16.77 -8.45 9.43
CA GLY A 30 16.60 -7.25 8.59
C GLY A 30 15.26 -7.10 7.85
N LYS A 31 14.21 -7.83 8.24
CA LYS A 31 12.90 -7.78 7.53
C LYS A 31 12.27 -6.39 7.59
N SER A 32 12.28 -5.77 8.77
CA SER A 32 11.66 -4.45 8.96
C SER A 32 12.43 -3.40 8.15
N GLU A 33 13.76 -3.47 8.18
CA GLU A 33 14.67 -2.61 7.42
C GLU A 33 14.47 -2.75 5.91
N LEU A 34 14.23 -3.97 5.42
CA LEU A 34 13.88 -4.22 4.02
C LEU A 34 12.54 -3.56 3.65
N LEU A 35 11.50 -3.71 4.49
CA LEU A 35 10.20 -3.10 4.24
C LEU A 35 10.27 -1.56 4.28
N ILE A 36 11.00 -1.00 5.26
CA ILE A 36 11.25 0.45 5.36
C ILE A 36 11.95 0.96 4.09
N SER A 37 12.98 0.25 3.63
CA SER A 37 13.71 0.61 2.39
C SER A 37 12.79 0.55 1.16
N LEU A 38 11.93 -0.46 1.07
CA LEU A 38 10.96 -0.60 -0.02
C LEU A 38 9.93 0.53 0.00
N ILE A 39 9.30 0.80 1.14
CA ILE A 39 8.31 1.89 1.30
C ILE A 39 8.93 3.23 0.95
N THR A 40 10.14 3.50 1.46
CA THR A 40 10.88 4.74 1.17
C THR A 40 11.17 4.88 -0.32
N GLY A 41 11.72 3.84 -0.95
CA GLY A 41 12.02 3.85 -2.38
C GLY A 41 10.78 4.08 -3.25
N LEU A 42 9.65 3.47 -2.87
CA LEU A 42 8.37 3.68 -3.56
C LEU A 42 7.84 5.11 -3.36
N SER A 43 7.92 5.65 -2.15
CA SER A 43 7.43 7.01 -1.82
C SER A 43 8.19 8.10 -2.56
N VAL A 44 9.50 7.91 -2.78
CA VAL A 44 10.34 8.85 -3.56
C VAL A 44 10.09 8.73 -5.06
N THR A 45 9.64 7.56 -5.54
CA THR A 45 9.47 7.29 -6.97
C THR A 45 8.08 7.68 -7.47
N TYR A 46 7.05 7.57 -6.63
CA TYR A 46 5.65 7.71 -7.03
C TYR A 46 4.96 8.80 -6.21
N ASP A 47 4.11 9.58 -6.86
CA ASP A 47 3.30 10.63 -6.22
C ASP A 47 2.19 10.02 -5.32
N PRO A 48 1.80 10.67 -4.20
CA PRO A 48 0.71 10.19 -3.33
C PRO A 48 -0.64 10.03 -4.05
N THR A 49 -0.87 10.74 -5.16
CA THR A 49 -2.07 10.55 -6.00
C THR A 49 -2.11 9.19 -6.71
N VAL A 50 -0.97 8.53 -6.90
CA VAL A 50 -0.88 7.26 -7.61
C VAL A 50 -0.53 6.07 -6.72
N LEU A 51 -0.01 6.30 -5.51
CA LEU A 51 0.43 5.29 -4.55
C LEU A 51 0.07 5.68 -3.11
N ASN A 52 -0.52 4.73 -2.37
CA ASN A 52 -0.87 4.93 -0.97
C ASN A 52 -0.52 3.69 -0.15
N PHE A 53 -0.23 3.89 1.13
CA PHE A 53 0.12 2.86 2.09
C PHE A 53 -0.90 2.78 3.21
N VAL A 54 -1.33 1.55 3.50
CA VAL A 54 -1.95 1.18 4.77
C VAL A 54 -0.97 0.21 5.42
N LEU A 55 -0.35 0.65 6.52
CA LEU A 55 0.73 -0.08 7.17
C LEU A 55 0.20 -0.79 8.40
N VAL A 56 0.61 -2.03 8.61
CA VAL A 56 0.18 -2.86 9.75
C VAL A 56 1.41 -3.35 10.49
N ASP A 57 1.60 -2.88 11.72
CA ASP A 57 2.72 -3.25 12.58
C ASP A 57 2.26 -4.09 13.78
N TYR A 58 2.53 -5.39 13.71
CA TYR A 58 2.18 -6.37 14.73
C TYR A 58 3.01 -6.27 16.02
N LYS A 59 4.18 -5.61 15.97
CA LYS A 59 5.19 -5.68 17.04
C LYS A 59 5.24 -4.44 17.95
N GLY A 60 4.16 -3.65 17.97
CA GLY A 60 4.03 -2.50 18.88
C GLY A 60 4.34 -1.14 18.24
N GLY A 61 4.16 -1.01 16.92
CA GLY A 61 4.08 0.29 16.23
C GLY A 61 5.41 1.03 16.03
N GLY A 62 6.55 0.42 16.31
CA GLY A 62 7.85 1.08 16.18
C GLY A 62 8.39 1.11 14.75
N ALA A 63 8.07 0.12 13.92
CA ALA A 63 8.76 -0.06 12.63
C ALA A 63 8.31 0.97 11.58
N PHE A 64 7.05 1.39 11.62
CA PHE A 64 6.44 2.23 10.59
C PHE A 64 6.06 3.63 11.06
N LYS A 65 6.18 3.95 12.37
CA LYS A 65 5.82 5.25 12.93
C LYS A 65 6.46 6.45 12.21
N GLY A 66 7.68 6.29 11.70
CA GLY A 66 8.35 7.34 10.92
C GLY A 66 7.67 7.70 9.60
N PHE A 67 6.64 6.96 9.19
CA PHE A 67 5.86 7.22 7.98
C PHE A 67 4.51 7.88 8.24
N GLU A 68 4.14 8.17 9.50
CA GLU A 68 2.84 8.79 9.84
C GLU A 68 2.62 10.11 9.10
N ASP A 69 3.68 10.90 8.92
CA ASP A 69 3.62 12.21 8.26
C ASP A 69 3.80 12.14 6.73
N LEU A 70 3.94 10.94 6.13
CA LEU A 70 4.05 10.83 4.68
C LEU A 70 2.69 11.06 4.02
N PRO A 71 2.61 11.86 2.94
CA PRO A 71 1.35 12.08 2.22
C PRO A 71 0.81 10.80 1.56
N HIS A 72 1.66 9.80 1.35
CA HIS A 72 1.27 8.47 0.88
C HIS A 72 0.65 7.59 1.97
N CYS A 73 0.93 7.87 3.24
CA CYS A 73 0.49 7.03 4.34
C CYS A 73 -0.94 7.40 4.75
N VAL A 74 -1.86 6.47 4.61
CA VAL A 74 -3.26 6.70 4.94
C VAL A 74 -3.56 6.33 6.39
N ASP A 75 -3.00 5.22 6.87
CA ASP A 75 -3.15 4.77 8.26
C ASP A 75 -2.03 3.79 8.65
N ILE A 76 -1.72 3.75 9.95
CA ILE A 76 -0.79 2.81 10.58
C ILE A 76 -1.49 2.08 11.71
N ILE A 77 -1.70 0.78 11.52
CA ILE A 77 -2.44 -0.08 12.44
C ILE A 77 -1.45 -0.88 13.27
N THR A 78 -1.40 -0.60 14.57
CA THR A 78 -0.43 -1.19 15.50
C THR A 78 -1.06 -2.22 16.45
N ASN A 79 -2.39 -2.20 16.60
CA ASN A 79 -3.15 -3.15 17.40
C ASN A 79 -4.13 -3.91 16.51
N LEU A 80 -3.89 -5.21 16.37
CA LEU A 80 -4.70 -6.08 15.54
C LEU A 80 -5.88 -6.73 16.25
N GLN A 81 -6.00 -6.48 17.54
CA GLN A 81 -7.12 -6.92 18.36
C GLN A 81 -8.03 -5.71 18.58
N GLY A 82 -9.15 -5.65 17.85
CA GLY A 82 -10.18 -4.64 18.06
C GLY A 82 -10.66 -3.96 16.77
N GLU A 83 -11.39 -2.87 16.96
CA GLU A 83 -12.15 -2.21 15.90
C GLU A 83 -11.29 -1.64 14.75
N GLY A 84 -10.01 -1.33 14.98
CA GLY A 84 -9.12 -0.74 13.96
C GLY A 84 -8.93 -1.64 12.74
N VAL A 85 -8.71 -2.93 12.96
CA VAL A 85 -8.57 -3.92 11.88
C VAL A 85 -9.87 -4.12 11.13
N THR A 86 -10.99 -4.20 11.86
CA THR A 86 -12.31 -4.33 11.26
C THR A 86 -12.60 -3.14 10.35
N ARG A 87 -12.35 -1.91 10.83
CA ARG A 87 -12.51 -0.69 10.02
C ARG A 87 -11.62 -0.70 8.78
N MET A 88 -10.37 -1.13 8.90
CA MET A 88 -9.46 -1.27 7.76
C MET A 88 -10.04 -2.22 6.70
N PHE A 89 -10.48 -3.41 7.10
CA PHE A 89 -11.07 -4.37 6.16
C PHE A 89 -12.35 -3.83 5.53
N THR A 90 -13.22 -3.17 6.30
CA THR A 90 -14.42 -2.51 5.78
C THR A 90 -14.07 -1.43 4.76
N ALA A 91 -13.09 -0.56 5.05
CA ALA A 91 -12.66 0.49 4.15
C ALA A 91 -12.08 -0.09 2.85
N ILE A 92 -11.19 -1.08 2.94
CA ILE A 92 -10.64 -1.78 1.76
C ILE A 92 -11.76 -2.42 0.93
N GLN A 93 -12.74 -3.07 1.57
CA GLN A 93 -13.85 -3.70 0.87
C GLN A 93 -14.73 -2.67 0.14
N SER A 94 -15.04 -1.55 0.79
CA SER A 94 -15.80 -0.46 0.18
C SER A 94 -15.07 0.13 -1.04
N GLU A 95 -13.75 0.30 -0.94
CA GLU A 95 -12.93 0.82 -2.04
C GLU A 95 -12.83 -0.18 -3.20
N MET A 96 -12.74 -1.47 -2.91
CA MET A 96 -12.80 -2.52 -3.94
C MET A 96 -14.14 -2.47 -4.70
N GLN A 97 -15.25 -2.37 -3.98
CA GLN A 97 -16.59 -2.27 -4.60
C GLN A 97 -16.73 -1.02 -5.46
N ARG A 98 -16.27 0.14 -4.96
CA ARG A 98 -16.27 1.40 -5.70
C ARG A 98 -15.46 1.29 -6.99
N ARG A 99 -14.26 0.70 -6.94
CA ARG A 99 -13.41 0.48 -8.13
C ARG A 99 -14.04 -0.49 -9.12
N GLN A 100 -14.71 -1.54 -8.64
CA GLN A 100 -15.40 -2.48 -9.51
C GLN A 100 -16.56 -1.80 -10.26
N ALA A 101 -17.35 -0.95 -9.57
CA ALA A 101 -18.40 -0.16 -10.20
C ALA A 101 -17.82 0.82 -11.23
N LEU A 102 -16.74 1.54 -10.88
CA LEU A 102 -16.06 2.46 -11.79
C LEU A 102 -15.52 1.75 -13.04
N ASN A 103 -14.94 0.56 -12.87
CA ASN A 103 -14.45 -0.23 -14.00
C ASN A 103 -15.58 -0.67 -14.92
N ALA A 104 -16.75 -1.02 -14.37
CA ALA A 104 -17.94 -1.36 -15.15
C ALA A 104 -18.49 -0.15 -15.92
N GLU A 105 -18.59 1.02 -15.27
CA GLU A 105 -19.07 2.27 -15.89
C GLU A 105 -18.15 2.76 -17.02
N THR A 106 -16.84 2.59 -16.85
CA THR A 106 -15.83 3.06 -17.81
C THR A 106 -15.40 2.01 -18.84
N GLU A 107 -16.02 0.83 -18.79
CA GLU A 107 -15.70 -0.33 -19.62
C GLU A 107 -14.19 -0.66 -19.59
N THR A 108 -13.59 -0.65 -18.40
CA THR A 108 -12.17 -0.95 -18.18
C THR A 108 -11.99 -2.28 -17.48
N LYS A 109 -10.93 -3.01 -17.87
CA LYS A 109 -10.67 -4.35 -17.32
C LYS A 109 -9.99 -4.31 -15.96
N ASN A 110 -9.13 -3.32 -15.75
CA ASN A 110 -8.31 -3.16 -14.55
C ASN A 110 -7.70 -1.75 -14.51
N ILE A 111 -6.95 -1.46 -13.45
CA ILE A 111 -6.27 -0.16 -13.25
C ILE A 111 -5.31 0.22 -14.39
N VAL A 112 -4.68 -0.75 -15.06
CA VAL A 112 -3.74 -0.45 -16.16
C VAL A 112 -4.51 0.10 -17.35
N ASP A 113 -5.60 -0.57 -17.73
CA ASP A 113 -6.50 -0.13 -18.81
C ASP A 113 -7.16 1.22 -18.46
N TYR A 114 -7.63 1.38 -17.22
CA TYR A 114 -8.20 2.63 -16.72
C TYR A 114 -7.24 3.82 -16.83
N ARG A 115 -5.97 3.63 -16.46
CA ARG A 115 -4.94 4.68 -16.60
C ARG A 115 -4.54 4.91 -18.05
N GLN A 116 -4.44 3.86 -18.87
CA GLN A 116 -4.12 3.98 -20.30
C GLN A 116 -5.16 4.81 -21.07
N LYS A 117 -6.44 4.71 -20.69
CA LYS A 117 -7.52 5.55 -21.23
C LYS A 117 -7.51 6.99 -20.71
N GLY A 118 -6.58 7.37 -19.83
CA GLY A 118 -6.50 8.73 -19.26
C GLY A 118 -7.63 9.08 -18.29
N LEU A 119 -8.42 8.10 -17.84
CA LEU A 119 -9.64 8.34 -17.06
C LEU A 119 -9.36 8.85 -15.66
N HIS A 120 -8.19 8.52 -15.11
CA HIS A 120 -7.69 9.03 -13.83
C HIS A 120 -7.44 10.55 -13.81
N GLU A 121 -7.37 11.20 -14.97
CA GLU A 121 -7.19 12.66 -15.10
C GLU A 121 -8.51 13.40 -15.30
N THR A 122 -9.54 12.71 -15.83
CA THR A 122 -10.78 13.33 -16.34
C THR A 122 -12.03 13.00 -15.53
N ILE A 123 -12.11 11.78 -15.01
CA ILE A 123 -13.14 11.34 -14.06
C ILE A 123 -12.53 11.51 -12.68
N THR A 124 -13.33 11.90 -11.68
CA THR A 124 -12.92 12.07 -10.26
C THR A 124 -11.73 11.18 -9.96
N PRO A 125 -10.52 11.75 -9.76
CA PRO A 125 -9.28 10.98 -9.70
C PRO A 125 -9.55 9.88 -8.70
N THR A 126 -9.31 8.60 -9.06
CA THR A 126 -9.63 7.46 -8.19
C THR A 126 -9.25 7.87 -6.79
N PRO A 127 -10.21 8.17 -5.88
CA PRO A 127 -9.83 8.63 -4.58
C PRO A 127 -8.96 7.52 -4.05
N THR A 128 -7.71 7.90 -3.81
CA THR A 128 -6.85 7.16 -2.92
C THR A 128 -7.69 6.93 -1.67
N CYS A 129 -7.55 5.78 -1.00
CA CYS A 129 -8.15 5.64 0.33
C CYS A 129 -7.70 6.88 1.08
N SER A 130 -8.57 7.86 1.25
CA SER A 130 -8.26 9.09 1.93
C SER A 130 -8.57 8.80 3.39
N SER A 131 -7.87 9.46 4.31
CA SER A 131 -8.19 9.38 5.74
C SER A 131 -9.68 9.60 6.02
N SER A 132 -10.38 10.33 5.14
CA SER A 132 -11.83 10.55 5.22
C SER A 132 -12.69 9.29 4.99
N LEU A 133 -12.23 8.29 4.21
CA LEU A 133 -12.92 7.00 4.05
C LEU A 133 -12.68 6.06 5.24
N MET A 134 -11.60 6.28 6.02
CA MET A 134 -11.34 5.55 7.26
C MET A 134 -11.95 6.21 8.51
N ASN A 135 -12.46 7.44 8.38
CA ASN A 135 -13.25 8.16 9.39
C ASN A 135 -14.76 7.91 9.26
N LEU A 136 -15.18 6.71 8.85
CA LEU A 136 -16.60 6.34 8.88
C LEU A 136 -17.13 6.45 10.32
N PRO A 137 -18.27 7.15 10.55
CA PRO A 137 -18.89 7.19 11.86
C PRO A 137 -19.30 5.78 12.30
N LYS A 138 -19.27 5.55 13.62
CA LYS A 138 -19.67 4.30 14.27
C LYS A 138 -21.07 3.86 13.87
#